data_AF-A0A7S7NTL5-F1
#
_entry.id   AF-A0A7S7NTL5-F1
#
_cell.length_a   1.000
_cell.length_b   1.000
_cell.length_c   1.000
_cell.angle_alpha   90.00
_cell.angle_beta   90.00
_cell.angle_gamma   90.00
#
_symmetry.space_group_name_H-M   'P 1'
#
loop_
_entity.id
_entity.type
_entity.pdbx_description
1 polymer ?
#
loop_
_entity_poly.entity_id
_entity_poly.type
_entity_poly.pdbx_seq_one_letter_code
_entity_poly.pdbx_strand_id
1 'polypeptide(L)'
;MPCEANTFRRILDDWYPTDVDTGAAHMLRLKAVAPASDLGNWLLNDHEDNLLIRGWGIANEPVYNQHATAYLWRDDPKAVIRTFYSYMASAFSQSALEPVEHRSTHGQYFGPPSTDGAWFELYRNMLILERDDDSLLLAGFTPRAWLAPGKTISVKRAPSRFGAISMTVQNKGGRQLSADVELEGRAKPSSLLVRFRHPAGSRMTSVTVNGRDWTDFDPAKEWVRLPAPAEQSYAIVVSY
;
A
#
# COMPACT_ATOMS: atom_id res chain seq x y z
N MET A 1 4.59 17.04 -25.77
CA MET A 1 5.85 16.59 -25.14
C MET A 1 6.86 16.42 -26.25
N PRO A 2 8.08 16.97 -26.17
CA PRO A 2 9.12 16.58 -27.10
C PRO A 2 9.50 15.12 -26.79
N CYS A 3 8.93 14.16 -27.52
CA CYS A 3 9.47 12.81 -27.52
C CYS A 3 10.71 12.82 -28.42
N GLU A 4 11.90 12.91 -27.83
CA GLU A 4 13.13 12.69 -28.59
C GLU A 4 13.36 11.17 -28.69
N ALA A 5 13.02 10.58 -29.83
CA ALA A 5 13.14 9.15 -30.08
C ALA A 5 14.55 8.68 -30.49
N ASN A 6 15.46 9.60 -30.85
CA ASN A 6 16.79 9.29 -31.37
C ASN A 6 17.89 9.31 -30.31
N THR A 7 17.57 9.77 -29.10
CA THR A 7 18.49 9.82 -27.97
C THR A 7 18.21 8.60 -27.09
N PHE A 8 19.10 7.62 -27.13
CA PHE A 8 19.02 6.38 -26.33
C PHE A 8 19.41 6.60 -24.86
N ARG A 9 18.94 7.71 -24.26
CA ARG A 9 19.06 8.03 -22.83
C ARG A 9 17.93 8.99 -22.47
N ARG A 10 17.52 9.01 -21.19
CA ARG A 10 16.66 10.10 -20.70
C ARG A 10 17.44 11.42 -20.70
N ILE A 11 16.81 12.50 -21.14
CA ILE A 11 17.42 13.84 -21.21
C ILE A 11 17.28 14.51 -19.84
N LEU A 12 18.02 14.02 -18.85
CA LEU A 12 17.98 14.54 -17.46
C LEU A 12 18.39 16.01 -17.35
N ASP A 13 19.12 16.51 -18.35
CA ASP A 13 19.58 17.89 -18.48
C ASP A 13 18.40 18.85 -18.83
N ASP A 14 17.35 18.33 -19.49
CA ASP A 14 16.07 19.00 -19.73
C ASP A 14 15.02 18.41 -18.77
N TRP A 15 15.07 18.83 -17.50
CA TRP A 15 14.09 18.39 -16.50
C TRP A 15 12.69 18.91 -16.87
N TYR A 16 11.86 18.07 -17.49
CA TYR A 16 10.44 18.35 -17.65
C TYR A 16 9.60 17.27 -16.94
N PRO A 17 8.56 17.66 -16.17
CA PRO A 17 7.68 16.72 -15.48
C PRO A 17 7.16 15.61 -16.39
N THR A 18 6.93 15.87 -17.67
CA THR A 18 6.31 14.87 -18.56
C THR A 18 7.20 13.70 -18.94
N ASP A 19 8.52 13.85 -18.81
CA ASP A 19 9.45 12.75 -19.03
C ASP A 19 9.68 11.96 -17.74
N VAL A 20 9.42 12.56 -16.58
CA VAL A 20 9.72 11.99 -15.26
C VAL A 20 8.49 11.38 -14.58
N ASP A 21 7.37 12.06 -14.74
CA ASP A 21 6.19 11.82 -13.93
C ASP A 21 5.21 10.89 -14.70
N THR A 22 4.97 11.07 -16.01
CA THR A 22 4.05 10.19 -16.79
C THR A 22 4.73 8.95 -17.41
N GLY A 23 5.29 8.08 -16.56
CA GLY A 23 5.99 6.87 -17.00
C GLY A 23 5.09 5.69 -17.40
N ALA A 24 5.67 4.69 -18.06
CA ALA A 24 4.97 3.47 -18.50
C ALA A 24 4.42 2.59 -17.35
N ALA A 25 4.66 2.95 -16.08
CA ALA A 25 4.04 2.33 -14.92
C ALA A 25 2.49 2.38 -14.94
N HIS A 26 1.88 3.27 -15.72
CA HIS A 26 0.44 3.25 -16.01
C HIS A 26 -0.02 1.92 -16.64
N MET A 27 0.82 1.29 -17.48
CA MET A 27 0.52 -0.04 -18.05
C MET A 27 0.36 -1.10 -16.96
N LEU A 28 1.13 -0.98 -15.87
CA LEU A 28 1.02 -1.84 -14.70
C LEU A 28 -0.26 -1.51 -13.92
N ARG A 29 -0.47 -0.23 -13.55
CA ARG A 29 -1.67 0.20 -12.81
C ARG A 29 -2.99 -0.12 -13.53
N LEU A 30 -3.01 -0.14 -14.86
CA LEU A 30 -4.19 -0.46 -15.66
C LEU A 30 -4.30 -1.94 -16.01
N LYS A 31 -3.40 -2.80 -15.51
CA LYS A 31 -3.33 -4.25 -15.80
C LYS A 31 -3.13 -4.58 -17.27
N ALA A 32 -2.65 -3.64 -18.08
CA ALA A 32 -2.23 -3.90 -19.46
C ALA A 32 -0.96 -4.77 -19.50
N VAL A 33 -0.11 -4.65 -18.48
CA VAL A 33 1.05 -5.51 -18.24
C VAL A 33 0.96 -6.07 -16.83
N ALA A 34 1.16 -7.38 -16.69
CA ALA A 34 1.17 -8.01 -15.37
C ALA A 34 2.37 -7.48 -14.56
N PRO A 35 2.17 -7.00 -13.31
CA PRO A 35 3.28 -6.50 -12.50
C PRO A 35 4.40 -7.50 -12.35
N ALA A 36 4.11 -8.79 -12.17
CA ALA A 36 5.14 -9.81 -11.93
C ALA A 36 5.83 -10.34 -13.21
N SER A 37 5.50 -9.79 -14.39
CA SER A 37 6.15 -10.19 -15.65
C SER A 37 7.55 -9.58 -15.80
N ASP A 38 8.36 -10.11 -16.72
CA ASP A 38 9.67 -9.55 -17.08
C ASP A 38 9.54 -8.09 -17.54
N LEU A 39 8.58 -7.80 -18.41
CA LEU A 39 8.29 -6.43 -18.82
C LEU A 39 7.88 -5.56 -17.62
N GLY A 40 7.06 -6.07 -16.71
CA GLY A 40 6.71 -5.35 -15.49
C GLY A 40 7.91 -5.06 -14.59
N ASN A 41 8.87 -5.99 -14.48
CA ASN A 41 10.13 -5.77 -13.78
C ASN A 41 10.97 -4.69 -14.46
N TRP A 42 11.13 -4.73 -15.78
CA TRP A 42 11.89 -3.72 -16.51
C TRP A 42 11.27 -2.34 -16.38
N LEU A 43 9.94 -2.24 -16.47
CA LEU A 43 9.21 -0.97 -16.30
C LEU A 43 9.39 -0.39 -14.89
N LEU A 44 9.35 -1.21 -13.84
CA LEU A 44 9.59 -0.74 -12.48
C LEU A 44 11.05 -0.35 -12.26
N ASN A 45 12.01 -1.14 -12.75
CA ASN A 45 13.43 -0.81 -12.62
C ASN A 45 13.75 0.49 -13.36
N ASP A 46 13.28 0.66 -14.60
CA ASP A 46 13.43 1.92 -15.33
C ASP A 46 12.78 3.10 -14.59
N HIS A 47 11.61 2.87 -13.97
CA HIS A 47 10.98 3.87 -13.12
C HIS A 47 11.85 4.22 -11.90
N GLU A 48 12.39 3.24 -11.19
CA GLU A 48 13.22 3.49 -10.01
C GLU A 48 14.56 4.14 -10.33
N ASP A 49 15.24 3.65 -11.35
CA ASP A 49 16.60 4.05 -11.73
C ASP A 49 16.62 5.45 -12.35
N ASN A 50 15.58 5.79 -13.12
CA ASN A 50 15.59 6.99 -13.96
C ASN A 50 14.57 8.06 -13.55
N LEU A 51 13.53 7.72 -12.77
CA LEU A 51 12.48 8.69 -12.40
C LEU A 51 12.55 9.17 -10.97
N LEU A 52 13.12 8.38 -10.07
CA LEU A 52 13.23 8.78 -8.68
C LEU A 52 14.45 9.69 -8.53
N ILE A 53 14.24 10.84 -7.90
CA ILE A 53 15.31 11.84 -7.69
C ILE A 53 16.50 11.14 -7.03
N ARG A 54 17.64 11.09 -7.74
CA ARG A 54 18.90 10.45 -7.30
C ARG A 54 18.75 8.98 -6.86
N GLY A 55 17.71 8.28 -7.34
CA GLY A 55 17.38 6.92 -6.90
C GLY A 55 16.87 6.84 -5.44
N TRP A 56 16.49 7.97 -4.83
CA TRP A 56 16.10 8.03 -3.41
C TRP A 56 14.67 7.59 -3.11
N GLY A 57 13.95 7.08 -4.12
CA GLY A 57 12.55 6.72 -3.94
C GLY A 57 11.58 7.90 -4.07
N ILE A 58 12.06 9.09 -4.45
CA ILE A 58 11.33 10.37 -4.35
C ILE A 58 10.73 10.76 -5.71
N ALA A 59 9.41 10.92 -5.73
CA ALA A 59 8.67 11.46 -6.88
C ALA A 59 8.55 12.99 -6.77
N ASN A 60 8.58 13.71 -7.89
CA ASN A 60 8.25 15.14 -7.91
C ASN A 60 6.78 15.34 -7.53
N GLU A 61 5.87 14.53 -8.10
CA GLU A 61 4.42 14.63 -7.84
C GLU A 61 3.78 13.23 -7.69
N PRO A 62 3.12 12.93 -6.55
CA PRO A 62 2.46 11.65 -6.31
C PRO A 62 1.44 11.23 -7.38
N VAL A 63 0.69 12.19 -7.95
CA VAL A 63 -0.36 11.91 -8.95
C VAL A 63 0.15 11.11 -10.13
N TYR A 64 1.38 11.37 -10.54
CA TYR A 64 1.94 10.75 -11.73
C TYR A 64 2.70 9.46 -11.41
N ASN A 65 2.98 9.21 -10.14
CA ASN A 65 3.77 8.08 -9.76
C ASN A 65 2.88 6.85 -9.46
N GLN A 66 2.71 5.98 -10.45
CA GLN A 66 1.78 4.84 -10.39
C GLN A 66 2.37 3.53 -9.88
N HIS A 67 3.69 3.47 -9.68
CA HIS A 67 4.42 2.24 -9.33
C HIS A 67 3.92 1.58 -8.04
N ALA A 68 3.35 2.36 -7.10
CA ALA A 68 2.83 1.87 -5.82
C ALA A 68 1.79 0.74 -6.00
N THR A 69 0.92 0.87 -6.99
CA THR A 69 -0.11 -0.12 -7.32
C THR A 69 0.51 -1.44 -7.76
N ALA A 70 1.61 -1.41 -8.51
CA ALA A 70 2.32 -2.61 -8.91
C ALA A 70 2.92 -3.33 -7.69
N TYR A 71 3.48 -2.61 -6.72
CA TYR A 71 3.99 -3.22 -5.48
C TYR A 71 2.89 -3.80 -4.60
N LEU A 72 1.71 -3.17 -4.54
CA LEU A 72 0.54 -3.73 -3.85
C LEU A 72 0.15 -5.09 -4.44
N TRP A 73 0.14 -5.22 -5.78
CA TRP A 73 -0.23 -6.46 -6.46
C TRP A 73 0.87 -7.52 -6.44
N ARG A 74 2.13 -7.11 -6.32
CA ARG A 74 3.27 -8.01 -6.06
C ARG A 74 3.34 -8.48 -4.62
N ASP A 75 2.49 -7.95 -3.74
CA ASP A 75 2.53 -8.20 -2.31
C ASP A 75 3.91 -7.86 -1.71
N ASP A 76 4.44 -6.68 -2.02
CA ASP A 76 5.72 -6.17 -1.51
C ASP A 76 5.53 -5.06 -0.46
N PRO A 77 5.43 -5.41 0.85
CA PRO A 77 5.35 -4.44 1.94
C PRO A 77 6.47 -3.41 1.98
N LYS A 78 7.70 -3.79 1.64
CA LYS A 78 8.84 -2.87 1.78
C LYS A 78 8.76 -1.78 0.72
N ALA A 79 8.50 -2.16 -0.53
CA ALA A 79 8.35 -1.21 -1.62
C ALA A 79 7.13 -0.30 -1.42
N VAL A 80 5.97 -0.85 -1.04
CA VAL A 80 4.76 -0.07 -0.75
C VAL A 80 5.00 0.96 0.37
N ILE A 81 5.60 0.55 1.48
CA ILE A 81 5.86 1.44 2.63
C ILE A 81 6.88 2.52 2.26
N ARG A 82 7.93 2.16 1.50
CA ARG A 82 8.90 3.13 1.00
C ARG A 82 8.18 4.18 0.16
N THR A 83 7.38 3.77 -0.82
CA THR A 83 6.63 4.69 -1.69
C THR A 83 5.70 5.60 -0.90
N PHE A 84 4.95 5.06 0.06
CA PHE A 84 4.05 5.84 0.93
C PHE A 84 4.78 6.96 1.67
N TYR A 85 5.90 6.66 2.33
CA TYR A 85 6.68 7.66 3.06
C TYR A 85 7.48 8.57 2.14
N SER A 86 7.91 8.08 0.98
CA SER A 86 8.54 8.93 -0.03
C SER A 86 7.60 10.01 -0.52
N TYR A 87 6.32 9.69 -0.80
CA TYR A 87 5.33 10.71 -1.16
C TYR A 87 5.14 11.75 -0.07
N MET A 88 5.13 11.33 1.21
CA MET A 88 5.07 12.28 2.32
C MET A 88 6.32 13.16 2.41
N ALA A 89 7.51 12.57 2.31
CA ALA A 89 8.76 13.32 2.38
C ALA A 89 9.00 14.21 1.16
N SER A 90 8.48 13.80 -0.01
CA SER A 90 8.74 14.47 -1.28
C SER A 90 7.73 15.54 -1.62
N ALA A 91 6.47 15.37 -1.25
CA ALA A 91 5.40 16.15 -1.84
C ALA A 91 4.42 16.73 -0.83
N PHE A 92 4.58 16.55 0.48
CA PHE A 92 3.64 17.15 1.44
C PHE A 92 4.04 18.58 1.83
N SER A 93 3.04 19.47 1.87
CA SER A 93 3.13 20.75 2.52
C SER A 93 3.28 20.57 4.04
N GLN A 94 4.20 21.32 4.66
CA GLN A 94 4.35 21.34 6.12
C GLN A 94 3.26 22.16 6.83
N SER A 95 2.56 23.05 6.11
CA SER A 95 1.51 23.89 6.66
C SER A 95 0.11 23.29 6.44
N ALA A 96 -0.16 22.74 5.26
CA ALA A 96 -1.45 22.18 4.90
C ALA A 96 -1.56 20.66 5.17
N LEU A 97 -0.43 19.97 5.36
CA LEU A 97 -0.36 18.52 5.59
C LEU A 97 -0.99 17.69 4.46
N GLU A 98 -0.93 18.20 3.23
CA GLU A 98 -1.42 17.57 2.01
C GLU A 98 -0.34 17.60 0.90
N PRO A 99 -0.41 16.68 -0.07
CA PRO A 99 0.41 16.73 -1.27
C PRO A 99 0.33 18.05 -2.08
N VAL A 100 1.45 18.46 -2.68
CA VAL A 100 1.57 19.65 -3.54
C VAL A 100 2.15 19.30 -4.91
N GLU A 101 1.75 20.05 -5.94
CA GLU A 101 2.35 19.99 -7.27
C GLU A 101 3.53 20.97 -7.41
N HIS A 102 4.40 20.70 -8.39
CA HIS A 102 5.50 21.58 -8.82
C HIS A 102 6.47 22.03 -7.70
N ARG A 103 6.71 21.16 -6.71
CA ARG A 103 7.60 21.46 -5.57
C ARG A 103 8.94 22.06 -5.99
N SER A 104 9.55 21.49 -7.02
CA SER A 104 10.94 21.77 -7.42
C SER A 104 11.12 23.09 -8.18
N THR A 105 10.08 23.57 -8.87
CA THR A 105 10.18 24.70 -9.80
C THR A 105 9.43 25.94 -9.34
N HIS A 106 8.33 25.79 -8.60
CA HIS A 106 7.42 26.92 -8.36
C HIS A 106 7.24 27.29 -6.89
N GLY A 107 7.91 26.64 -5.92
CA GLY A 107 7.85 27.09 -4.52
C GLY A 107 6.50 26.84 -3.84
N GLN A 108 5.81 25.75 -4.19
CA GLN A 108 4.54 25.26 -3.61
C GLN A 108 3.37 26.25 -3.75
N TYR A 109 2.52 26.07 -4.77
CA TYR A 109 1.33 26.92 -4.93
C TYR A 109 0.01 26.17 -5.14
N PHE A 110 0.03 24.84 -5.31
CA PHE A 110 -1.18 24.14 -5.70
C PHE A 110 -1.25 22.73 -5.11
N GLY A 111 -2.28 22.48 -4.29
CA GLY A 111 -2.68 21.15 -3.82
C GLY A 111 -3.92 20.69 -4.57
N PRO A 112 -3.81 20.22 -5.82
CA PRO A 112 -4.97 19.74 -6.54
C PRO A 112 -5.44 18.38 -5.99
N PRO A 113 -6.75 18.11 -6.07
CA PRO A 113 -7.33 16.85 -5.62
C PRO A 113 -6.71 15.59 -6.24
N SER A 114 -6.07 15.71 -7.42
CA SER A 114 -5.42 14.61 -8.13
C SER A 114 -4.21 14.05 -7.38
N THR A 115 -3.38 14.91 -6.76
CA THR A 115 -2.17 14.53 -6.05
C THR A 115 -2.49 13.92 -4.69
N ASP A 116 -3.47 14.50 -4.00
CA ASP A 116 -4.08 13.93 -2.80
C ASP A 116 -4.64 12.53 -3.07
N GLY A 117 -5.38 12.40 -4.16
CA GLY A 117 -6.02 11.15 -4.57
C GLY A 117 -5.03 9.98 -4.68
N ALA A 118 -3.85 10.20 -5.28
CA ALA A 118 -2.85 9.15 -5.43
C ALA A 118 -2.26 8.67 -4.09
N TRP A 119 -2.02 9.59 -3.16
CA TRP A 119 -1.54 9.22 -1.82
C TRP A 119 -2.64 8.54 -0.99
N PHE A 120 -3.86 9.08 -1.00
CA PHE A 120 -4.99 8.51 -0.26
C PHE A 120 -5.40 7.14 -0.80
N GLU A 121 -5.33 6.92 -2.11
CA GLU A 121 -5.56 5.60 -2.71
C GLU A 121 -4.56 4.57 -2.17
N LEU A 122 -3.27 4.91 -2.15
CA LEU A 122 -2.23 4.06 -1.57
C LEU A 122 -2.48 3.82 -0.08
N TYR A 123 -2.72 4.88 0.69
CA TYR A 123 -2.97 4.80 2.13
C TYR A 123 -4.14 3.87 2.45
N ARG A 124 -5.25 4.05 1.72
CA ARG A 124 -6.43 3.19 1.82
C ARG A 124 -6.07 1.75 1.51
N ASN A 125 -5.39 1.50 0.39
CA ASN A 125 -5.03 0.15 -0.06
C ASN A 125 -3.99 -0.53 0.83
N MET A 126 -3.21 0.21 1.63
CA MET A 126 -2.35 -0.38 2.66
C MET A 126 -3.16 -1.01 3.81
N LEU A 127 -4.34 -0.46 4.11
CA LEU A 127 -5.19 -0.87 5.22
C LEU A 127 -6.32 -1.82 4.80
N ILE A 128 -6.92 -1.57 3.64
CA ILE A 128 -8.02 -2.32 3.07
C ILE A 128 -7.71 -2.47 1.58
N LEU A 129 -7.36 -3.67 1.14
CA LEU A 129 -7.12 -3.99 -0.27
C LEU A 129 -8.12 -5.03 -0.75
N GLU A 130 -8.94 -4.60 -1.68
CA GLU A 130 -9.86 -5.42 -2.46
C GLU A 130 -9.12 -5.99 -3.67
N ARG A 131 -8.98 -7.31 -3.76
CA ARG A 131 -8.27 -7.98 -4.86
C ARG A 131 -9.20 -8.57 -5.92
N ASP A 132 -8.70 -8.73 -7.14
CA ASP A 132 -9.51 -9.20 -8.28
C ASP A 132 -10.06 -10.63 -8.12
N ASP A 133 -9.45 -11.45 -7.26
CA ASP A 133 -9.91 -12.80 -6.90
C ASP A 133 -11.02 -12.80 -5.84
N ASP A 134 -11.66 -11.65 -5.63
CA ASP A 134 -12.64 -11.36 -4.59
C ASP A 134 -12.14 -11.57 -3.15
N SER A 135 -10.82 -11.64 -2.95
CA SER A 135 -10.27 -11.63 -1.59
C SER A 135 -10.18 -10.20 -1.04
N LEU A 136 -10.30 -10.11 0.28
CA LEU A 136 -10.14 -8.89 1.05
C LEU A 136 -8.90 -9.01 1.93
N LEU A 137 -7.91 -8.16 1.72
CA LEU A 137 -6.73 -8.07 2.57
C LEU A 137 -6.82 -6.84 3.49
N LEU A 138 -6.78 -7.08 4.80
CA LEU A 138 -6.76 -6.04 5.82
C LEU A 138 -5.36 -5.91 6.46
N ALA A 139 -4.98 -4.68 6.79
CA ALA A 139 -3.68 -4.31 7.34
C ALA A 139 -2.48 -4.84 6.50
N GLY A 140 -2.69 -5.01 5.19
CA GLY A 140 -1.77 -5.70 4.30
C GLY A 140 -0.38 -5.07 4.18
N PHE A 141 -0.27 -3.75 4.34
CA PHE A 141 0.99 -3.05 4.08
C PHE A 141 1.33 -2.06 5.20
N THR A 142 0.91 -2.33 6.43
CA THR A 142 1.16 -1.44 7.57
C THR A 142 2.63 -1.42 7.98
N PRO A 143 3.26 -0.25 8.18
CA PRO A 143 4.57 -0.15 8.82
C PRO A 143 4.61 -0.88 10.17
N ARG A 144 5.70 -1.62 10.42
CA ARG A 144 5.92 -2.32 11.70
C ARG A 144 5.82 -1.38 12.92
N ALA A 145 6.25 -0.13 12.75
CA ALA A 145 6.17 0.90 13.78
C ALA A 145 4.73 1.25 14.20
N TRP A 146 3.73 1.06 13.34
CA TRP A 146 2.32 1.27 13.68
C TRP A 146 1.77 0.18 14.61
N LEU A 147 2.49 -0.94 14.71
CA LEU A 147 2.16 -2.08 15.56
C LEU A 147 3.11 -2.19 16.76
N ALA A 148 3.90 -1.15 17.08
CA ALA A 148 4.74 -1.13 18.26
C ALA A 148 3.91 -1.34 19.55
N PRO A 149 4.50 -1.82 20.65
CA PRO A 149 3.77 -2.02 21.91
C PRO A 149 2.98 -0.77 22.33
N GLY A 150 1.71 -0.95 22.68
CA GLY A 150 0.79 0.12 23.04
C GLY A 150 0.17 0.88 21.85
N LYS A 151 0.54 0.56 20.60
CA LYS A 151 -0.06 1.17 19.41
C LYS A 151 -1.30 0.41 18.95
N THR A 152 -2.18 1.15 18.29
CA THR A 152 -3.45 0.68 17.75
C THR A 152 -3.65 1.27 16.36
N ILE A 153 -4.07 0.44 15.42
CA ILE A 153 -4.63 0.86 14.13
C ILE A 153 -6.15 0.71 14.26
N SER A 154 -6.92 1.75 13.95
CA SER A 154 -8.38 1.71 13.96
C SER A 154 -8.94 2.26 12.66
N VAL A 155 -9.75 1.46 11.98
CA VAL A 155 -10.52 1.82 10.80
C VAL A 155 -11.99 1.63 11.14
N LYS A 156 -12.83 2.62 10.88
CA LYS A 156 -14.26 2.61 11.23
C LYS A 156 -15.11 2.83 9.99
N ARG A 157 -15.98 1.86 9.69
CA ARG A 157 -16.98 1.93 8.61
C ARG A 157 -16.41 2.43 7.27
N ALA A 158 -15.21 1.98 6.93
CA ALA A 158 -14.59 2.33 5.65
C ALA A 158 -15.35 1.66 4.51
N PRO A 159 -15.67 2.39 3.42
CA PRO A 159 -16.42 1.84 2.31
C PRO A 159 -15.58 0.81 1.53
N SER A 160 -16.26 -0.25 1.09
CA SER A 160 -15.72 -1.28 0.21
C SER A 160 -16.85 -1.87 -0.64
N ARG A 161 -16.51 -2.63 -1.68
CA ARG A 161 -17.48 -3.43 -2.45
C ARG A 161 -18.14 -4.55 -1.66
N PHE A 162 -17.58 -4.89 -0.49
CA PHE A 162 -18.16 -5.85 0.47
C PHE A 162 -18.99 -5.15 1.56
N GLY A 163 -19.31 -3.87 1.41
CA GLY A 163 -19.97 -3.05 2.43
C GLY A 163 -18.99 -2.32 3.35
N ALA A 164 -19.49 -1.79 4.46
CA ALA A 164 -18.63 -1.11 5.44
C ALA A 164 -17.74 -2.12 6.18
N ILE A 165 -16.46 -1.76 6.33
CA ILE A 165 -15.47 -2.52 7.07
C ILE A 165 -15.00 -1.69 8.26
N SER A 166 -15.05 -2.29 9.46
CA SER A 166 -14.35 -1.77 10.63
C SER A 166 -13.27 -2.77 11.04
N MET A 167 -12.12 -2.26 11.48
CA MET A 167 -11.02 -3.09 11.97
C MET A 167 -10.26 -2.35 13.06
N THR A 168 -9.89 -3.07 14.11
CA THR A 168 -8.97 -2.59 15.14
C THR A 168 -7.83 -3.60 15.30
N VAL A 169 -6.58 -3.21 15.02
CA VAL A 169 -5.38 -4.04 15.21
C VAL A 169 -4.54 -3.46 16.35
N GLN A 170 -4.14 -4.29 17.31
CA GLN A 170 -3.50 -3.83 18.55
C GLN A 170 -2.30 -4.68 18.96
N ASN A 171 -1.31 -4.03 19.56
CA ASN A 171 -0.21 -4.69 20.26
C ASN A 171 -0.26 -4.33 21.76
N LYS A 172 -0.93 -5.15 22.58
CA LYS A 172 -1.13 -4.84 24.01
C LYS A 172 0.07 -5.14 24.92
N GLY A 173 1.10 -5.85 24.45
CA GLY A 173 2.18 -6.29 25.33
C GLY A 173 3.39 -6.94 24.64
N GLY A 174 3.56 -6.74 23.34
CA GLY A 174 4.74 -7.17 22.58
C GLY A 174 4.85 -8.66 22.26
N ARG A 175 4.04 -9.53 22.88
CA ARG A 175 4.07 -10.99 22.64
C ARG A 175 2.94 -11.48 21.74
N GLN A 176 1.91 -10.67 21.58
CA GLN A 176 0.72 -10.98 20.79
C GLN A 176 0.28 -9.74 20.03
N LEU A 177 -0.24 -9.96 18.83
CA LEU A 177 -1.05 -8.99 18.10
C LEU A 177 -2.48 -9.51 18.02
N SER A 178 -3.45 -8.62 18.19
CA SER A 178 -4.87 -8.95 18.03
C SER A 178 -5.52 -8.07 16.97
N ALA A 179 -6.52 -8.61 16.28
CA ALA A 179 -7.38 -7.86 15.38
C ALA A 179 -8.85 -8.19 15.64
N ASP A 180 -9.67 -7.15 15.81
CA ASP A 180 -11.12 -7.24 15.76
C ASP A 180 -11.57 -6.69 14.40
N VAL A 181 -12.32 -7.49 13.64
CA VAL A 181 -12.78 -7.17 12.28
C VAL A 181 -14.30 -7.27 12.22
N GLU A 182 -14.96 -6.28 11.63
CA GLU A 182 -16.41 -6.25 11.40
C GLU A 182 -16.69 -6.06 9.90
N LEU A 183 -17.59 -6.87 9.36
CA LEU A 183 -18.01 -6.88 7.95
C LEU A 183 -19.52 -6.61 7.86
N GLU A 184 -19.90 -5.35 7.64
CA GLU A 184 -21.30 -4.88 7.70
C GLU A 184 -22.09 -5.08 6.38
N GLY A 185 -21.48 -5.64 5.33
CA GLY A 185 -22.16 -5.86 4.05
C GLY A 185 -22.73 -7.26 3.82
N ARG A 186 -23.67 -7.33 2.87
CA ARG A 186 -24.29 -8.58 2.39
C ARG A 186 -23.36 -9.36 1.47
N ALA A 187 -22.60 -8.67 0.62
CA ALA A 187 -21.58 -9.28 -0.21
C ALA A 187 -20.41 -9.73 0.68
N LYS A 188 -19.95 -10.97 0.52
CA LYS A 188 -18.84 -11.54 1.28
C LYS A 188 -17.63 -11.74 0.38
N PRO A 189 -16.41 -11.45 0.85
CA PRO A 189 -15.21 -11.78 0.10
C PRO A 189 -15.06 -13.30 -0.01
N SER A 190 -14.39 -13.76 -1.08
CA SER A 190 -14.04 -15.17 -1.27
C SER A 190 -13.11 -15.68 -0.15
N SER A 191 -12.26 -14.78 0.36
CA SER A 191 -11.47 -14.97 1.56
C SER A 191 -11.12 -13.64 2.23
N LEU A 192 -11.05 -13.65 3.55
CA LEU A 192 -10.52 -12.54 4.35
C LEU A 192 -9.09 -12.89 4.76
N LEU A 193 -8.14 -12.01 4.44
CA LEU A 193 -6.76 -12.09 4.90
C LEU A 193 -6.50 -10.92 5.84
N VAL A 194 -5.90 -11.18 7.00
CA VAL A 194 -5.48 -10.13 7.94
C VAL A 194 -3.99 -10.30 8.20
N ARG A 195 -3.19 -9.28 7.89
CA ARG A 195 -1.74 -9.32 8.07
C ARG A 195 -1.31 -8.73 9.41
N PHE A 196 -0.43 -9.42 10.12
CA PHE A 196 0.09 -9.08 11.43
C PHE A 196 1.61 -8.94 11.39
N ARG A 197 2.10 -7.72 11.15
CA ARG A 197 3.54 -7.47 10.98
C ARG A 197 4.20 -7.12 12.32
N HIS A 198 4.63 -8.14 13.07
CA HIS A 198 5.26 -7.93 14.39
C HIS A 198 6.40 -6.89 14.34
N PRO A 199 6.52 -5.95 15.29
CA PRO A 199 7.52 -4.88 15.23
C PRO A 199 8.96 -5.38 15.04
N ALA A 200 9.31 -6.48 15.69
CA ALA A 200 10.64 -7.09 15.62
C ALA A 200 10.83 -8.07 14.44
N GLY A 201 9.81 -8.29 13.60
CA GLY A 201 9.86 -9.29 12.54
C GLY A 201 9.80 -10.75 13.03
N SER A 202 9.35 -10.96 14.27
CA SER A 202 9.14 -12.29 14.85
C SER A 202 8.13 -13.09 14.00
N ARG A 203 8.35 -14.41 13.90
CA ARG A 203 7.45 -15.31 13.17
C ARG A 203 6.25 -15.68 14.03
N MET A 204 5.09 -15.80 13.40
CA MET A 204 3.87 -16.28 14.05
C MET A 204 4.06 -17.73 14.50
N THR A 205 3.69 -18.04 15.75
CA THR A 205 3.80 -19.39 16.34
C THR A 205 2.45 -20.07 16.51
N SER A 206 1.40 -19.30 16.81
CA SER A 206 0.02 -19.79 16.90
C SER A 206 -0.99 -18.69 16.60
N VAL A 207 -2.19 -19.10 16.20
CA VAL A 207 -3.30 -18.21 15.88
C VAL A 207 -4.58 -18.76 16.50
N THR A 208 -5.41 -17.88 17.05
CA THR A 208 -6.80 -18.19 17.37
C THR A 208 -7.75 -17.26 16.61
N VAL A 209 -8.89 -17.79 16.20
CA VAL A 209 -10.01 -17.06 15.59
C VAL A 209 -11.25 -17.35 16.40
N ASN A 210 -11.91 -16.31 16.90
CA ASN A 210 -13.08 -16.40 17.78
C ASN A 210 -12.84 -17.35 18.98
N GLY A 211 -11.62 -17.30 19.53
CA GLY A 211 -11.18 -18.11 20.69
C GLY A 211 -10.85 -19.58 20.38
N ARG A 212 -10.88 -20.00 19.12
CA ARG A 212 -10.55 -21.37 18.69
C ARG A 212 -9.23 -21.40 17.95
N ASP A 213 -8.47 -22.48 18.12
CA ASP A 213 -7.22 -22.70 17.39
C ASP A 213 -7.45 -22.63 15.87
N TRP A 214 -6.51 -21.99 15.17
CA TRP A 214 -6.61 -21.75 13.73
C TRP A 214 -5.31 -22.09 13.03
N THR A 215 -5.40 -22.85 11.95
CA THR A 215 -4.23 -23.40 11.23
C THR A 215 -4.00 -22.80 9.85
N ASP A 216 -4.97 -22.07 9.29
CA ASP A 216 -4.83 -21.41 7.97
C ASP A 216 -4.18 -20.02 8.16
N PHE A 217 -2.86 -20.04 8.40
CA PHE A 217 -2.01 -18.85 8.48
C PHE A 217 -0.64 -19.12 7.86
N ASP A 218 0.04 -18.06 7.41
CA ASP A 218 1.35 -18.15 6.76
C ASP A 218 2.38 -17.32 7.54
N PRO A 219 3.31 -17.96 8.28
CA PRO A 219 4.35 -17.26 9.02
C PRO A 219 5.33 -16.45 8.16
N ALA A 220 5.49 -16.79 6.89
CA ALA A 220 6.38 -16.08 5.97
C ALA A 220 5.70 -14.84 5.38
N LYS A 221 4.40 -14.92 5.08
CA LYS A 221 3.59 -13.77 4.61
C LYS A 221 2.96 -12.96 5.73
N GLU A 222 3.12 -13.40 6.98
CA GLU A 222 2.64 -12.76 8.20
C GLU A 222 1.11 -12.59 8.24
N TRP A 223 0.33 -13.44 7.58
CA TRP A 223 -1.13 -13.30 7.51
C TRP A 223 -1.91 -14.49 8.07
N VAL A 224 -3.14 -14.22 8.50
CA VAL A 224 -4.16 -15.21 8.83
C VAL A 224 -5.20 -15.19 7.72
N ARG A 225 -5.61 -16.36 7.22
CA ARG A 225 -6.63 -16.49 6.18
C ARG A 225 -7.89 -17.10 6.77
N LEU A 226 -9.03 -16.48 6.47
CA LEU A 226 -10.36 -17.01 6.73
C LEU A 226 -11.03 -17.29 5.38
N PRO A 227 -11.16 -18.57 4.97
CA PRO A 227 -11.85 -18.91 3.74
C PRO A 227 -13.35 -18.70 3.90
N ALA A 228 -14.01 -18.12 2.89
CA ALA A 228 -15.45 -17.90 2.86
C ALA A 228 -16.04 -17.35 4.19
N PRO A 229 -15.59 -16.16 4.65
CA PRO A 229 -16.02 -15.61 5.94
C PRO A 229 -17.53 -15.34 5.97
N ALA A 230 -18.25 -16.12 6.77
CA ALA A 230 -19.70 -16.06 6.92
C ALA A 230 -20.18 -15.20 8.10
N GLU A 231 -19.33 -14.99 9.12
CA GLU A 231 -19.68 -14.22 10.31
C GLU A 231 -19.61 -12.72 10.03
N GLN A 232 -20.28 -11.93 10.86
CA GLN A 232 -20.20 -10.46 10.81
C GLN A 232 -18.97 -9.92 11.52
N SER A 233 -18.42 -10.66 12.49
CA SER A 233 -17.31 -10.23 13.31
C SER A 233 -16.28 -11.35 13.51
N TYR A 234 -15.00 -10.99 13.53
CA TYR A 234 -13.90 -11.89 13.82
C TYR A 234 -12.95 -11.28 14.84
N ALA A 235 -12.67 -12.02 15.91
CA ALA A 235 -11.61 -11.72 16.86
C ALA A 235 -10.43 -12.67 16.58
N ILE A 236 -9.31 -12.11 16.13
CA ILE A 236 -8.13 -12.86 15.72
C ILE A 236 -6.99 -12.51 16.70
N VAL A 237 -6.31 -13.52 17.24
CA VAL A 237 -5.13 -13.32 18.09
C VAL A 237 -3.98 -14.14 17.54
N VAL A 238 -2.83 -13.49 17.39
CA VAL A 238 -1.59 -14.08 16.88
C VAL A 238 -0.51 -14.00 17.94
N SER A 239 0.12 -15.14 18.25
CA SER A 239 1.27 -15.23 19.16
C SER A 239 2.58 -15.36 18.38
N TYR A 240 3.66 -14.88 18.99
CA TYR A 240 5.02 -14.85 18.44
C TYR A 240 6.03 -15.48 19.40
#